data_AF-A0AA40EPS5-F1
#
_entry.id   AF-A0AA40EPS5-F1
#
_cell.length_a   1.000
_cell.length_b   1.000
_cell.length_c   1.000
_cell.angle_alpha   90.00
_cell.angle_beta   90.00
_cell.angle_gamma   90.00
#
_symmetry.space_group_name_H-M   'P 1'
#
loop_
_entity.id
_entity.type
_entity.pdbx_description
1 polymer ?
#
loop_
_entity_poly.entity_id
_entity_poly.type
_entity_poly.pdbx_seq_one_letter_code
_entity_poly.pdbx_strand_id
1 'polypeptide(L)'
;MTARELDETPGPKVWAEAPDGAVAGTESTDSFRCGTNWEMNQPPARPLYIFLVDGLGAALLSGAINFALAYAMYVTPPPTAAPIRLWQLPSTLAGDAAVTIIVQNLITWCLELALVNRDLARGAIAPLGFLPVPKGRLARWFFFMDRKGDASRPGGWRHWGAFWASQVVRAMVVSVGCFAVVWPVAVGVLMGVGRKEGGDYVFERRWAPQVFKLVLGAVLGGVTTPAFVVFWLARAGWAVKVNEGLREAEGEAEGSGEEFGGGLEGNGEGAVDGRPSDEETVVDGGQESSDLDVGAGGKK
;
A
#
# COMPACT_ATOMS: atom_id res chain seq x y z
N MET A 1 -36.11 27.20 -3.87
CA MET A 1 -35.25 26.04 -3.57
C MET A 1 -33.99 26.18 -4.41
N THR A 2 -32.90 26.57 -3.76
CA THR A 2 -31.62 27.00 -4.35
C THR A 2 -30.66 25.83 -4.52
N ALA A 3 -29.99 25.78 -5.68
CA ALA A 3 -29.02 24.76 -6.08
C ALA A 3 -27.67 24.92 -5.36
N ARG A 4 -27.60 24.55 -4.07
CA ARG A 4 -26.35 24.65 -3.29
C ARG A 4 -26.10 23.49 -2.31
N GLU A 5 -26.56 22.27 -2.65
CA GLU A 5 -26.57 21.15 -1.69
C GLU A 5 -26.14 19.81 -2.33
N LEU A 6 -25.19 19.82 -3.26
CA LEU A 6 -24.74 18.62 -3.97
C LEU A 6 -23.22 18.45 -4.07
N ASP A 7 -22.45 18.93 -3.08
CA ASP A 7 -20.99 18.73 -3.13
C ASP A 7 -20.31 18.51 -1.78
N GLU A 8 -20.87 17.61 -0.95
CA GLU A 8 -20.13 17.03 0.18
C GLU A 8 -20.36 15.52 0.22
N THR A 9 -19.78 14.81 -0.75
CA THR A 9 -19.49 13.39 -0.53
C THR A 9 -18.13 13.31 0.15
N PRO A 10 -18.03 12.83 1.41
CA PRO A 10 -16.73 12.61 2.03
C PRO A 10 -16.01 11.56 1.19
N GLY A 11 -14.85 11.94 0.62
CA GLY A 11 -13.99 11.02 -0.11
C GLY A 11 -13.69 9.77 0.72
N PRO A 12 -13.33 8.64 0.08
CA PRO A 12 -13.09 7.39 0.79
C PRO A 12 -11.97 7.60 1.84
N LYS A 13 -12.34 7.50 3.13
CA LYS A 13 -11.43 7.45 4.27
C LYS A 13 -10.59 6.16 4.17
N VAL A 14 -9.55 6.21 3.35
CA VAL A 14 -8.48 5.21 3.32
C VAL A 14 -7.51 5.58 4.44
N TRP A 15 -7.25 4.64 5.35
CA TRP A 15 -6.49 4.71 6.59
C TRP A 15 -5.06 5.31 6.51
N ALA A 16 -4.91 6.55 6.09
CA ALA A 16 -3.74 7.36 6.38
C ALA A 16 -3.86 8.09 7.73
N GLU A 17 -5.04 8.09 8.34
CA GLU A 17 -5.35 8.85 9.55
C GLU A 17 -6.15 7.96 10.50
N ALA A 18 -5.49 7.45 11.56
CA ALA A 18 -6.23 7.27 12.81
C ALA A 18 -6.51 8.70 13.32
N PRO A 19 -7.75 9.06 13.66
CA PRO A 19 -8.05 10.42 14.09
C PRO A 19 -7.35 10.74 15.42
N ASP A 20 -6.29 11.53 15.35
CA ASP A 20 -5.71 12.26 16.47
C ASP A 20 -6.75 13.32 16.90
N GLY A 21 -7.59 13.00 17.89
CA GLY A 21 -8.55 13.97 18.44
C GLY A 21 -9.93 13.44 18.85
N ALA A 22 -10.04 12.19 19.29
CA ALA A 22 -11.19 11.81 20.12
C ALA A 22 -11.07 12.54 21.48
N VAL A 23 -11.63 13.75 21.51
CA VAL A 23 -11.88 14.55 22.71
C VAL A 23 -12.50 13.64 23.77
N ALA A 24 -11.95 13.70 24.97
CA ALA A 24 -12.46 13.07 26.18
C ALA A 24 -13.89 13.56 26.48
N GLY A 25 -14.87 12.95 25.81
CA GLY A 25 -16.25 12.91 26.24
C GLY A 25 -16.41 11.74 27.20
N THR A 26 -16.74 12.05 28.44
CA THR A 26 -17.11 11.10 29.50
C THR A 26 -18.43 10.41 29.16
N GLU A 27 -18.43 9.54 28.15
CA GLU A 27 -19.56 8.65 27.85
C GLU A 27 -19.07 7.19 27.71
N SER A 28 -19.40 6.40 28.72
CA SER A 28 -19.55 4.94 28.71
C SER A 28 -18.39 4.12 28.15
N THR A 29 -17.43 3.84 29.04
CA THR A 29 -16.27 2.95 28.88
C THR A 29 -16.61 1.45 28.78
N ASP A 30 -17.78 1.07 28.27
CA ASP A 30 -18.29 -0.32 28.41
C ASP A 30 -18.66 -1.06 27.11
N SER A 31 -18.32 -0.57 25.90
CA SER A 31 -18.67 -1.32 24.67
C SER A 31 -17.59 -1.52 23.62
N PHE A 32 -16.38 -0.98 23.79
CA PHE A 32 -15.20 -1.42 23.03
C PHE A 32 -14.37 -2.42 23.84
N ARG A 33 -15.03 -3.42 24.43
CA ARG A 33 -14.39 -4.72 24.66
C ARG A 33 -14.05 -5.26 23.29
N CYS A 34 -12.86 -4.91 22.79
CA CYS A 34 -12.14 -5.69 21.79
C CYS A 34 -12.03 -7.10 22.37
N GLY A 35 -13.01 -7.94 22.04
CA GLY A 35 -13.18 -9.23 22.69
C GLY A 35 -11.98 -10.09 22.38
N THR A 36 -11.12 -10.29 23.37
CA THR A 36 -10.00 -11.26 23.41
C THR A 36 -10.44 -12.71 23.18
N ASN A 37 -11.72 -12.97 22.91
CA ASN A 37 -12.27 -14.27 22.53
C ASN A 37 -12.25 -14.57 21.01
N TRP A 38 -11.71 -13.70 20.15
CA TRP A 38 -11.62 -13.99 18.71
C TRP A 38 -10.51 -15.01 18.36
N GLU A 39 -9.56 -15.26 19.27
CA GLU A 39 -8.44 -16.19 19.03
C GLU A 39 -8.83 -17.67 19.10
N MET A 40 -9.95 -18.04 19.73
CA MET A 40 -10.16 -19.43 20.15
C MET A 40 -11.18 -20.23 19.32
N ASN A 41 -11.82 -19.64 18.29
CA ASN A 41 -12.78 -20.36 17.46
C ASN A 41 -12.83 -19.92 15.99
N GLN A 42 -11.69 -19.53 15.41
CA GLN A 42 -11.58 -19.34 13.97
C GLN A 42 -11.24 -20.71 13.35
N PRO A 43 -12.17 -21.37 12.63
CA PRO A 43 -11.93 -22.71 12.10
C PRO A 43 -10.69 -22.72 11.18
N PRO A 44 -10.04 -23.88 10.98
CA PRO A 44 -8.90 -24.06 10.05
C PRO A 44 -9.20 -23.66 8.59
N ALA A 45 -10.44 -23.25 8.30
CA ALA A 45 -10.91 -22.77 7.03
C ALA A 45 -10.37 -21.40 6.60
N ARG A 46 -9.71 -20.60 7.46
CA ARG A 46 -9.29 -19.23 7.08
C ARG A 46 -8.18 -19.19 6.01
N PRO A 47 -7.04 -19.90 6.16
CA PRO A 47 -6.06 -20.00 5.08
C PRO A 47 -6.67 -20.64 3.84
N LEU A 48 -7.48 -21.70 4.02
CA LEU A 48 -8.16 -22.38 2.91
C LEU A 48 -9.11 -21.43 2.15
N TYR A 49 -9.82 -20.56 2.86
CA TYR A 49 -10.70 -19.55 2.27
C TYR A 49 -9.90 -18.52 1.46
N ILE A 50 -8.79 -18.00 2.00
CA ILE A 50 -7.91 -17.06 1.28
C ILE A 50 -7.32 -17.74 0.04
N PHE A 51 -6.81 -18.96 0.15
CA PHE A 51 -6.25 -19.67 -1.00
C PHE A 51 -7.30 -20.09 -2.03
N LEU A 52 -8.49 -20.47 -1.60
CA LEU A 52 -9.56 -20.90 -2.51
C LEU A 52 -10.23 -19.69 -3.18
N VAL A 53 -10.67 -18.70 -2.41
CA VAL A 53 -11.39 -17.55 -2.96
C VAL A 53 -10.42 -16.59 -3.63
N ASP A 54 -9.38 -16.16 -2.93
CA ASP A 54 -8.45 -15.16 -3.48
C ASP A 54 -7.43 -15.80 -4.42
N GLY A 55 -7.03 -17.06 -4.19
CA GLY A 55 -6.14 -17.79 -5.10
C GLY A 55 -6.86 -18.30 -6.35
N LEU A 56 -7.82 -19.23 -6.22
CA LEU A 56 -8.49 -19.81 -7.39
C LEU A 56 -9.35 -18.79 -8.14
N GLY A 57 -10.05 -17.91 -7.41
CA GLY A 57 -10.84 -16.84 -8.02
C GLY A 57 -9.96 -15.88 -8.84
N ALA A 58 -8.84 -15.43 -8.28
CA ALA A 58 -7.90 -14.59 -9.03
C ALA A 58 -7.21 -15.33 -10.18
N ALA A 59 -6.91 -16.62 -10.03
CA ALA A 59 -6.34 -17.43 -11.10
C ALA A 59 -7.31 -17.50 -12.31
N LEU A 60 -8.58 -17.81 -12.06
CA LEU A 60 -9.58 -17.89 -13.13
C LEU A 60 -9.81 -16.53 -13.78
N LEU A 61 -9.98 -15.47 -12.99
CA LEU A 61 -10.22 -14.12 -13.50
C LEU A 61 -9.00 -13.61 -14.30
N SER A 62 -7.80 -13.73 -13.76
CA SER A 62 -6.59 -13.27 -14.42
C SER A 62 -6.26 -14.07 -15.68
N GLY A 63 -6.44 -15.40 -15.62
CA GLY A 63 -6.31 -16.27 -16.78
C GLY A 63 -7.29 -15.89 -17.90
N ALA A 64 -8.55 -15.63 -17.56
CA ALA A 64 -9.57 -15.19 -18.52
C ALA A 64 -9.25 -13.83 -19.16
N ILE A 65 -8.80 -12.84 -18.38
CA ILE A 65 -8.41 -11.52 -18.91
C ILE A 65 -7.21 -11.65 -19.86
N ASN A 66 -6.17 -12.39 -19.46
CA ASN A 66 -4.98 -12.59 -20.29
C ASN A 66 -5.31 -13.37 -21.58
N PHE A 67 -6.20 -14.37 -21.50
CA PHE A 67 -6.70 -15.08 -22.67
C PHE A 67 -7.41 -14.13 -23.64
N ALA A 68 -8.31 -13.27 -23.14
CA ALA A 68 -9.05 -12.31 -23.95
C ALA A 68 -8.11 -11.31 -24.66
N LEU A 69 -7.11 -10.79 -23.95
CA LEU A 69 -6.09 -9.90 -24.52
C LEU A 69 -5.28 -10.62 -25.61
N ALA A 70 -4.84 -11.85 -25.34
CA ALA A 70 -4.10 -12.65 -26.31
C ALA A 70 -4.95 -12.99 -27.54
N TYR A 71 -6.24 -13.30 -27.36
CA TYR A 71 -7.16 -13.54 -28.45
C TYR A 71 -7.29 -12.29 -29.33
N ALA A 72 -7.55 -11.13 -28.71
CA ALA A 72 -7.66 -9.86 -29.42
C ALA A 72 -6.37 -9.53 -30.20
N MET A 73 -5.21 -9.74 -29.61
CA MET A 73 -3.91 -9.39 -30.20
C MET A 73 -3.45 -10.37 -31.29
N TYR A 74 -3.69 -11.67 -31.14
CA TYR A 74 -3.09 -12.68 -32.02
C TYR A 74 -4.05 -13.25 -33.08
N VAL A 75 -5.37 -13.19 -32.85
CA VAL A 75 -6.37 -13.77 -33.78
C VAL A 75 -7.01 -12.71 -34.68
N THR A 76 -7.24 -11.51 -34.16
CA THR A 76 -7.91 -10.42 -34.91
C THR A 76 -7.10 -9.90 -36.10
N PRO A 77 -5.75 -9.81 -36.06
CA PRO A 77 -4.99 -9.29 -37.20
C PRO A 77 -5.13 -10.14 -38.47
N PRO A 78 -5.06 -9.52 -39.67
CA PRO A 78 -5.28 -10.20 -40.94
C PRO A 78 -4.29 -11.36 -41.16
N PRO A 79 -4.66 -12.39 -41.94
CA PRO A 79 -3.82 -13.56 -42.21
C PRO A 79 -2.43 -13.23 -42.77
N THR A 80 -2.30 -12.08 -43.44
CA THR A 80 -1.04 -11.57 -44.02
C THR A 80 -0.05 -11.00 -43.00
N ALA A 81 -0.43 -10.87 -41.72
CA ALA A 81 0.46 -10.36 -40.67
C ALA A 81 1.71 -11.25 -40.47
N ALA A 82 2.75 -10.70 -39.83
CA ALA A 82 3.95 -11.46 -39.51
C ALA A 82 3.60 -12.70 -38.65
N PRO A 83 4.33 -13.82 -38.80
CA PRO A 83 4.16 -14.97 -37.92
C PRO A 83 4.51 -14.61 -36.48
N ILE A 84 3.84 -15.25 -35.53
CA ILE A 84 4.10 -15.05 -34.10
C ILE A 84 5.39 -15.78 -33.76
N ARG A 85 6.32 -15.03 -33.18
CA ARG A 85 7.68 -15.50 -32.91
C ARG A 85 7.98 -15.41 -31.43
N LEU A 86 8.92 -16.22 -30.95
CA LEU A 86 9.30 -16.19 -29.54
C LEU A 86 10.03 -14.88 -29.20
N TRP A 87 11.07 -14.55 -29.96
CA TRP A 87 11.98 -13.43 -29.65
C TRP A 87 11.82 -12.24 -30.58
N GLN A 88 11.53 -12.45 -31.87
CA GLN A 88 11.52 -11.36 -32.85
C GLN A 88 10.28 -10.46 -32.74
N LEU A 89 10.53 -9.15 -32.84
CA LEU A 89 9.51 -8.13 -33.05
C LEU A 89 8.91 -8.25 -34.47
N PRO A 90 7.67 -7.78 -34.71
CA PRO A 90 6.79 -7.02 -33.82
C PRO A 90 5.91 -7.86 -32.88
N SER A 91 5.88 -9.20 -33.04
CA SER A 91 4.95 -10.09 -32.34
C SER A 91 5.70 -11.11 -31.48
N THR A 92 6.47 -10.61 -30.51
CA THR A 92 7.23 -11.44 -29.55
C THR A 92 6.33 -11.94 -28.43
N LEU A 93 6.25 -13.27 -28.26
CA LEU A 93 5.59 -13.88 -27.11
C LEU A 93 6.38 -13.72 -25.82
N ALA A 94 7.72 -13.80 -25.89
CA ALA A 94 8.56 -13.67 -24.71
C ALA A 94 8.50 -12.25 -24.11
N GLY A 95 8.52 -11.23 -24.97
CA GLY A 95 8.36 -9.84 -24.54
C GLY A 95 6.98 -9.56 -23.95
N ASP A 96 5.92 -10.04 -24.60
CA ASP A 96 4.56 -9.90 -24.10
C ASP A 96 4.36 -10.63 -22.76
N ALA A 97 4.96 -11.80 -22.56
CA ALA A 97 4.96 -12.49 -21.27
C ALA A 97 5.69 -11.69 -20.17
N ALA A 98 6.84 -11.09 -20.51
CA ALA A 98 7.61 -10.25 -19.58
C ALA A 98 6.78 -9.05 -19.09
N VAL A 99 6.16 -8.33 -20.03
CA VAL A 99 5.32 -7.17 -19.73
C VAL A 99 4.10 -7.59 -18.90
N THR A 100 3.43 -8.70 -19.24
CA THR A 100 2.31 -9.22 -18.44
C THR A 100 2.70 -9.47 -17.00
N ILE A 101 3.84 -10.12 -16.73
CA ILE A 101 4.27 -10.39 -15.34
C ILE A 101 4.41 -9.08 -14.55
N ILE A 102 5.05 -8.07 -15.14
CA ILE A 102 5.30 -6.79 -14.47
C ILE A 102 4.00 -6.02 -14.22
N VAL A 103 3.20 -5.84 -15.28
CA VAL A 103 1.97 -5.03 -15.24
C VAL A 103 0.92 -5.69 -14.35
N GLN A 104 0.74 -7.01 -14.48
CA GLN A 104 -0.23 -7.74 -13.67
C GLN A 104 0.11 -7.65 -12.18
N ASN A 105 1.37 -7.89 -11.80
CA ASN A 105 1.77 -7.79 -10.40
C ASN A 105 1.61 -6.37 -9.84
N LEU A 106 1.87 -5.34 -10.64
CA LEU A 106 1.64 -3.96 -10.23
C LEU A 106 0.14 -3.68 -9.98
N ILE A 107 -0.72 -4.10 -10.90
CA ILE A 107 -2.17 -3.91 -10.76
C ILE A 107 -2.70 -4.71 -9.56
N THR A 108 -2.32 -5.98 -9.44
CA THR A 108 -2.73 -6.85 -8.33
C THR A 108 -2.28 -6.26 -6.99
N TRP A 109 -1.05 -5.76 -6.89
CA TRP A 109 -0.56 -5.10 -5.66
C TRP A 109 -1.46 -3.94 -5.23
N CYS A 110 -1.85 -3.08 -6.17
CA CYS A 110 -2.71 -1.93 -5.93
C CYS A 110 -4.15 -2.35 -5.55
N LEU A 111 -4.70 -3.37 -6.22
CA LEU A 111 -6.03 -3.90 -5.92
C LEU A 111 -6.08 -4.52 -4.52
N GLU A 112 -5.10 -5.36 -4.17
CA GLU A 112 -5.06 -5.99 -2.85
C GLU A 112 -4.86 -4.97 -1.73
N LEU A 113 -4.05 -3.94 -1.96
CA LEU A 113 -3.93 -2.82 -1.03
C LEU A 113 -5.31 -2.18 -0.76
N ALA A 114 -6.08 -1.90 -1.81
CA ALA A 114 -7.39 -1.28 -1.67
C ALA A 114 -8.42 -2.21 -1.00
N LEU A 115 -8.46 -3.49 -1.41
CA LEU A 115 -9.39 -4.49 -0.91
C LEU A 115 -9.13 -4.82 0.57
N VAL A 116 -7.87 -5.13 0.92
CA VAL A 116 -7.52 -5.46 2.30
C VAL A 116 -7.75 -4.26 3.22
N ASN A 117 -7.43 -3.04 2.79
CA ASN A 117 -7.73 -1.84 3.58
C ASN A 117 -9.23 -1.65 3.79
N ARG A 118 -10.05 -1.89 2.77
CA ARG A 118 -11.51 -1.78 2.87
C ARG A 118 -12.08 -2.85 3.81
N ASP A 119 -11.57 -4.07 3.72
CA ASP A 119 -12.07 -5.20 4.51
C ASP A 119 -11.64 -5.09 5.98
N LEU A 120 -10.44 -4.56 6.24
CA LEU A 120 -10.00 -4.14 7.58
C LEU A 120 -10.87 -2.99 8.11
N ALA A 121 -11.17 -1.98 7.28
CA ALA A 121 -12.02 -0.84 7.69
C ALA A 121 -13.43 -1.27 8.14
N ARG A 122 -13.95 -2.34 7.53
CA ARG A 122 -15.27 -2.89 7.84
C ARG A 122 -15.24 -3.94 8.95
N GLY A 123 -14.05 -4.27 9.47
CA GLY A 123 -13.86 -5.38 10.41
C GLY A 123 -14.21 -6.74 9.82
N ALA A 124 -14.24 -6.88 8.49
CA ALA A 124 -14.58 -8.14 7.81
C ALA A 124 -13.45 -9.18 7.95
N ILE A 125 -12.21 -8.71 8.07
CA ILE A 125 -11.02 -9.55 8.20
C ILE A 125 -10.16 -9.00 9.34
N ALA A 126 -9.68 -9.86 10.23
CA ALA A 126 -8.76 -9.47 11.30
C ALA A 126 -7.31 -9.35 10.79
N PRO A 127 -6.51 -8.40 11.27
CA PRO A 127 -5.10 -8.33 10.92
C PRO A 127 -4.32 -9.57 11.39
N LEU A 128 -3.21 -9.89 10.73
CA LEU A 128 -2.41 -11.08 11.04
C LEU A 128 -1.42 -10.79 12.19
N GLY A 129 -1.90 -10.92 13.43
CA GLY A 129 -1.14 -10.58 14.63
C GLY A 129 -0.05 -11.58 15.04
N PHE A 130 -0.06 -12.83 14.56
CA PHE A 130 0.87 -13.84 15.08
C PHE A 130 2.33 -13.69 14.61
N LEU A 131 2.57 -12.95 13.53
CA LEU A 131 3.92 -12.85 12.96
C LEU A 131 4.83 -11.92 13.79
N PRO A 132 6.10 -12.29 14.01
CA PRO A 132 7.05 -11.41 14.68
C PRO A 132 7.35 -10.19 13.79
N VAL A 133 7.47 -9.01 14.42
CA VAL A 133 7.79 -7.76 13.73
C VAL A 133 9.22 -7.86 13.17
N PRO A 134 9.44 -7.65 11.85
CA PRO A 134 10.77 -7.78 11.30
C PRO A 134 11.72 -6.68 11.79
N LYS A 135 12.90 -7.10 12.26
CA LYS A 135 13.91 -6.21 12.87
C LYS A 135 14.83 -5.53 11.84
N GLY A 136 15.03 -6.14 10.67
CA GLY A 136 16.00 -5.66 9.67
C GLY A 136 15.54 -4.41 8.92
N ARG A 137 16.47 -3.48 8.62
CA ARG A 137 16.17 -2.20 7.94
C ARG A 137 15.47 -2.36 6.58
N LEU A 138 15.94 -3.29 5.75
CA LEU A 138 15.32 -3.53 4.43
C LEU A 138 13.89 -4.09 4.55
N ALA A 139 13.68 -5.02 5.48
CA ALA A 139 12.35 -5.55 5.75
C ALA A 139 11.43 -4.46 6.30
N ARG A 140 11.89 -3.66 7.28
CA ARG A 140 11.12 -2.52 7.81
C ARG A 140 10.75 -1.52 6.72
N TRP A 141 11.68 -1.18 5.82
CA TRP A 141 11.41 -0.33 4.66
C TRP A 141 10.35 -0.94 3.73
N PHE A 142 10.51 -2.22 3.39
CA PHE A 142 9.60 -2.94 2.50
C PHE A 142 8.17 -2.99 3.07
N PHE A 143 8.04 -3.22 4.38
CA PHE A 143 6.77 -3.31 5.10
C PHE A 143 6.23 -1.98 5.65
N PHE A 144 6.80 -0.83 5.25
CA PHE A 144 6.37 0.51 5.69
C PHE A 144 6.50 0.82 7.19
N MET A 145 7.36 0.11 7.92
CA MET A 145 7.51 0.30 9.36
C MET A 145 8.51 1.41 9.74
N ASP A 146 9.23 1.98 8.78
CA ASP A 146 10.16 3.09 9.01
C ASP A 146 9.50 4.47 8.89
N ARG A 147 8.17 4.52 8.73
CA ARG A 147 7.43 5.77 8.61
C ARG A 147 7.09 6.33 9.99
N LYS A 148 8.12 6.75 10.73
CA LYS A 148 7.95 7.46 12.01
C LYS A 148 7.68 8.94 11.70
N GLY A 149 6.50 9.45 12.05
CA GLY A 149 6.26 10.90 12.18
C GLY A 149 5.45 11.60 11.07
N ASP A 150 4.93 10.90 10.06
CA ASP A 150 4.12 11.52 8.99
C ASP A 150 2.60 11.40 9.19
N ALA A 151 2.15 10.86 10.33
CA ALA A 151 0.74 10.51 10.55
C ALA A 151 -0.20 11.72 10.70
N SER A 152 0.32 12.91 11.02
CA SER A 152 -0.52 14.03 11.48
C SER A 152 -0.55 15.24 10.54
N ARG A 153 -0.21 15.08 9.24
CA ARG A 153 -0.40 16.16 8.25
C ARG A 153 -1.22 15.69 7.05
N PRO A 154 -2.43 16.24 6.81
CA PRO A 154 -3.20 15.96 5.60
C PRO A 154 -2.39 16.43 4.40
N GLY A 155 -1.74 15.47 3.74
CA GLY A 155 -0.77 15.74 2.70
C GLY A 155 -1.47 16.13 1.40
N GLY A 156 -1.16 17.31 0.86
CA GLY A 156 -1.55 17.68 -0.51
C GLY A 156 -1.07 16.65 -1.54
N TRP A 157 -1.53 16.79 -2.80
CA TRP A 157 -1.29 15.84 -3.91
C TRP A 157 0.14 15.29 -4.04
N ARG A 158 1.18 16.05 -3.67
CA ARG A 158 2.58 15.61 -3.67
C ARG A 158 2.83 14.43 -2.73
N HIS A 159 2.18 14.44 -1.56
CA HIS A 159 2.26 13.37 -0.57
C HIS A 159 1.59 12.09 -1.09
N TRP A 160 0.42 12.23 -1.71
CA TRP A 160 -0.30 11.12 -2.34
C TRP A 160 0.51 10.52 -3.50
N GLY A 161 1.12 11.37 -4.34
CA GLY A 161 2.04 10.94 -5.38
C GLY A 161 3.25 10.17 -4.83
N ALA A 162 3.87 10.66 -3.76
CA ALA A 162 4.98 9.97 -3.09
C ALA A 162 4.56 8.61 -2.52
N PHE A 163 3.36 8.53 -1.94
CA PHE A 163 2.78 7.28 -1.46
C PHE A 163 2.66 6.26 -2.61
N TRP A 164 2.03 6.62 -3.72
CA TRP A 164 1.89 5.72 -4.88
C TRP A 164 3.22 5.33 -5.52
N ALA A 165 4.14 6.29 -5.68
CA ALA A 165 5.48 5.98 -6.15
C ALA A 165 6.15 4.92 -5.26
N SER A 166 5.98 5.03 -3.94
CA SER A 166 6.48 4.05 -2.99
C SER A 166 5.80 2.68 -3.12
N GLN A 167 4.51 2.63 -3.50
CA GLN A 167 3.82 1.37 -3.80
C GLN A 167 4.35 0.72 -5.07
N VAL A 168 4.51 1.51 -6.14
CA VAL A 168 5.03 1.06 -7.43
C VAL A 168 6.42 0.45 -7.27
N VAL A 169 7.32 1.10 -6.52
CA VAL A 169 8.68 0.58 -6.29
C VAL A 169 8.64 -0.79 -5.59
N ARG A 170 7.78 -0.98 -4.58
CA ARG A 170 7.68 -2.25 -3.86
C ARG A 170 7.06 -3.34 -4.73
N ALA A 171 5.99 -3.01 -5.44
CA ALA A 171 5.39 -3.90 -6.42
C ALA A 171 6.42 -4.32 -7.47
N MET A 172 7.24 -3.39 -7.97
CA MET A 172 8.32 -3.68 -8.92
C MET A 172 9.37 -4.64 -8.35
N VAL A 173 9.76 -4.52 -7.08
CA VAL A 173 10.69 -5.47 -6.45
C VAL A 173 10.11 -6.88 -6.47
N VAL A 174 8.82 -7.04 -6.13
CA VAL A 174 8.16 -8.35 -6.19
C VAL A 174 7.99 -8.83 -7.63
N SER A 175 7.65 -7.93 -8.56
CA SER A 175 7.55 -8.22 -9.99
C SER A 175 8.85 -8.74 -10.58
N VAL A 176 9.99 -8.15 -10.21
CA VAL A 176 11.32 -8.61 -10.65
C VAL A 176 11.61 -10.01 -10.12
N GLY A 177 11.28 -10.29 -8.85
CA GLY A 177 11.41 -11.63 -8.28
C GLY A 177 10.53 -12.65 -9.00
N CYS A 178 9.25 -12.32 -9.24
CA CYS A 178 8.34 -13.19 -10.00
C CYS A 178 8.81 -13.38 -11.44
N PHE A 179 9.30 -12.33 -12.10
CA PHE A 179 9.84 -12.39 -13.45
C PHE A 179 11.03 -13.35 -13.52
N ALA A 180 11.98 -13.23 -12.60
CA ALA A 180 13.16 -14.09 -12.56
C ALA A 180 12.81 -15.60 -12.42
N VAL A 181 11.67 -15.93 -11.83
CA VAL A 181 11.22 -17.32 -11.64
C VAL A 181 10.28 -17.78 -12.75
N VAL A 182 9.20 -17.04 -13.00
CA VAL A 182 8.09 -17.46 -13.87
C VAL A 182 8.45 -17.30 -15.34
N TRP A 183 9.17 -16.24 -15.71
CA TRP A 183 9.50 -15.96 -17.11
C TRP A 183 10.40 -17.03 -17.75
N PRO A 184 11.52 -17.49 -17.16
CA PRO A 184 12.34 -18.53 -17.80
C PRO A 184 11.60 -19.87 -17.94
N VAL A 185 10.74 -20.21 -16.97
CA VAL A 185 9.88 -21.41 -17.06
C VAL A 185 8.90 -21.25 -18.24
N ALA A 186 8.25 -20.09 -18.36
CA ALA A 186 7.33 -19.79 -19.44
C ALA A 186 8.03 -19.85 -20.82
N VAL A 187 9.21 -19.25 -20.95
CA VAL A 187 10.03 -19.32 -22.17
C VAL A 187 10.44 -20.76 -22.48
N GLY A 188 10.86 -21.54 -21.48
CA GLY A 188 11.22 -22.95 -21.66
C GLY A 188 10.06 -23.79 -22.18
N VAL A 189 8.86 -23.60 -21.61
CA VAL A 189 7.63 -24.25 -22.11
C VAL A 189 7.34 -23.84 -23.55
N LEU A 190 7.43 -22.56 -23.87
CA LEU A 190 7.24 -22.06 -25.24
C LEU A 190 8.26 -22.65 -26.22
N MET A 191 9.53 -22.75 -25.85
CA MET A 191 10.56 -23.39 -26.68
C MET A 191 10.26 -24.88 -26.90
N GLY A 192 9.67 -25.57 -25.92
CA GLY A 192 9.28 -26.97 -26.04
C GLY A 192 8.08 -27.21 -26.96
N VAL A 193 7.14 -26.26 -27.02
CA VAL A 193 5.92 -26.35 -27.85
C VAL A 193 6.14 -25.75 -29.25
N GLY A 194 7.01 -24.76 -29.38
CA GLY A 194 7.23 -24.01 -30.61
C GLY A 194 7.95 -24.82 -31.68
N ARG A 195 7.65 -24.53 -32.96
CA ARG A 195 8.39 -25.10 -34.08
C ARG A 195 9.61 -24.24 -34.38
N LYS A 196 10.79 -24.84 -34.32
CA LYS A 196 12.04 -24.14 -34.66
C LYS A 196 12.09 -23.88 -36.17
N GLU A 197 12.13 -22.61 -36.56
CA GLU A 197 12.30 -22.18 -37.95
C GLU A 197 13.41 -21.13 -38.04
N GLY A 198 14.51 -21.53 -38.67
CA GLY A 198 15.74 -20.74 -38.66
C GLY A 198 16.29 -20.59 -37.24
N GLY A 199 16.50 -19.34 -36.80
CA GLY A 199 17.04 -18.98 -35.49
C GLY A 199 16.00 -18.68 -34.40
N ASP A 200 14.70 -18.87 -34.67
CA ASP A 200 13.62 -18.54 -33.73
C ASP A 200 12.57 -19.66 -33.66
N TYR A 201 11.66 -19.57 -32.70
CA TYR A 201 10.51 -20.46 -32.55
C TYR A 201 9.26 -19.76 -33.05
N VAL A 202 8.51 -20.43 -33.91
CA VAL A 202 7.28 -19.94 -34.53
C VAL A 202 6.10 -20.72 -33.96
N PHE A 203 5.00 -20.00 -33.73
CA PHE A 203 3.78 -20.56 -33.17
C PHE A 203 2.60 -20.34 -34.12
N GLU A 204 1.66 -21.29 -34.08
CA GLU A 204 0.38 -21.11 -34.75
C GLU A 204 -0.41 -19.98 -34.08
N ARG A 205 -1.17 -19.22 -34.88
CA ARG A 205 -1.92 -18.07 -34.37
C ARG A 205 -3.09 -18.45 -33.47
N ARG A 206 -3.60 -19.67 -33.65
CA ARG A 206 -4.76 -20.15 -32.89
C ARG A 206 -4.29 -21.09 -31.79
N TRP A 207 -4.93 -20.95 -30.64
CA TRP A 207 -4.78 -21.72 -29.41
C TRP A 207 -3.45 -21.58 -28.68
N ALA A 208 -2.30 -21.71 -29.32
CA ALA A 208 -1.02 -21.74 -28.61
C ALA A 208 -0.74 -20.45 -27.80
N PRO A 209 -0.78 -19.24 -28.39
CA PRO A 209 -0.60 -17.98 -27.65
C PRO A 209 -1.66 -17.74 -26.58
N GLN A 210 -2.92 -18.10 -26.87
CA GLN A 210 -4.05 -17.80 -25.98
C GLN A 210 -4.05 -18.71 -24.77
N VAL A 211 -3.84 -20.02 -24.96
CA VAL A 211 -3.71 -20.98 -23.86
C VAL A 211 -2.47 -20.67 -23.03
N PHE A 212 -1.35 -20.32 -23.66
CA PHE A 212 -0.15 -19.88 -22.95
C PHE A 212 -0.46 -18.69 -22.02
N LYS A 213 -1.11 -17.65 -22.55
CA LYS A 213 -1.47 -16.45 -21.79
C LYS A 213 -2.50 -16.73 -20.70
N LEU A 214 -3.46 -17.63 -20.94
CA LEU A 214 -4.40 -18.10 -19.93
C LEU A 214 -3.68 -18.73 -18.75
N VAL A 215 -2.80 -19.70 -19.03
CA VAL A 215 -2.05 -20.42 -17.99
C VAL A 215 -1.11 -19.48 -17.26
N LEU A 216 -0.38 -18.62 -17.98
CA LEU A 216 0.50 -17.62 -17.38
C LEU A 216 -0.26 -16.68 -16.44
N GLY A 217 -1.37 -16.13 -16.91
CA GLY A 217 -2.25 -15.25 -16.11
C GLY A 217 -2.80 -15.95 -14.88
N ALA A 218 -3.26 -17.20 -15.04
CA ALA A 218 -3.81 -18.00 -13.96
C ALA A 218 -2.77 -18.36 -12.90
N VAL A 219 -1.57 -18.80 -13.30
CA VAL A 219 -0.48 -19.10 -12.37
C VAL A 219 -0.06 -17.85 -11.62
N LEU A 220 0.11 -16.72 -12.31
CA LEU A 220 0.46 -15.45 -11.66
C LEU A 220 -0.63 -15.04 -10.68
N GLY A 221 -1.89 -14.97 -11.10
CA GLY A 221 -3.01 -14.56 -10.24
C GLY A 221 -3.18 -15.48 -9.03
N GLY A 222 -3.12 -16.79 -9.23
CA GLY A 222 -3.28 -17.77 -8.16
C GLY A 222 -2.16 -17.77 -7.13
N VAL A 223 -0.94 -17.36 -7.51
CA VAL A 223 0.20 -17.32 -6.60
C VAL A 223 0.36 -15.93 -5.95
N THR A 224 0.27 -14.86 -6.73
CA THR A 224 0.63 -13.51 -6.26
C THR A 224 -0.48 -12.86 -5.45
N THR A 225 -1.75 -13.08 -5.80
CA THR A 225 -2.89 -12.55 -5.05
C THR A 225 -2.89 -12.99 -3.58
N PRO A 226 -2.92 -14.30 -3.24
CA PRO A 226 -2.92 -14.72 -1.83
C PRO A 226 -1.63 -14.29 -1.10
N ALA A 227 -0.49 -14.27 -1.79
CA ALA A 227 0.76 -13.77 -1.21
C ALA A 227 0.67 -12.29 -0.84
N PHE A 228 0.05 -11.45 -1.68
CA PHE A 228 -0.17 -10.03 -1.41
C PHE A 228 -1.19 -9.80 -0.30
N VAL A 229 -2.28 -10.57 -0.27
CA VAL A 229 -3.25 -10.53 0.84
C VAL A 229 -2.57 -10.81 2.17
N VAL A 230 -1.79 -11.89 2.25
CA VAL A 230 -1.02 -12.24 3.46
C VAL A 230 -0.03 -11.13 3.82
N PHE A 231 0.67 -10.57 2.84
CA PHE A 231 1.58 -9.44 3.04
C PHE A 231 0.87 -8.24 3.68
N TRP A 232 -0.28 -7.83 3.14
CA TRP A 232 -1.02 -6.67 3.65
C TRP A 232 -1.63 -6.92 5.03
N LEU A 233 -2.15 -8.12 5.28
CA LEU A 233 -2.68 -8.49 6.60
C LEU A 233 -1.59 -8.57 7.67
N ALA A 234 -0.40 -9.09 7.33
CA ALA A 234 0.77 -9.08 8.21
C ALA A 234 1.20 -7.66 8.55
N ARG A 235 1.28 -6.79 7.52
CA ARG A 235 1.63 -5.38 7.70
C ARG A 235 0.62 -4.65 8.59
N ALA A 236 -0.68 -4.92 8.43
CA ALA A 236 -1.71 -4.37 9.31
C ALA A 236 -1.56 -4.87 10.76
N GLY A 237 -1.26 -6.16 10.96
CA GLY A 237 -1.03 -6.73 12.29
C GLY A 237 0.16 -6.10 13.01
N TRP A 238 1.25 -5.83 12.30
CA TRP A 238 2.39 -5.12 12.89
C TRP A 238 2.10 -3.66 13.20
N ALA A 239 1.31 -2.97 12.36
CA ALA A 239 0.92 -1.60 12.63
C ALA A 239 0.12 -1.48 13.95
N VAL A 240 -0.80 -2.41 14.21
CA VAL A 240 -1.56 -2.45 15.47
C VAL A 240 -0.63 -2.64 16.67
N LYS A 241 0.26 -3.64 16.63
CA LYS A 241 1.21 -3.90 17.73
C LYS A 241 2.12 -2.73 18.05
N VAL A 242 2.60 -2.04 17.02
CA VAL A 242 3.46 -0.86 17.22
C VAL A 242 2.69 0.25 17.91
N ASN A 243 1.43 0.47 17.54
CA ASN A 243 0.59 1.48 18.18
C ASN A 243 0.24 1.11 19.62
N GLU A 244 -0.02 -0.16 19.92
CA GLU A 244 -0.25 -0.65 21.29
C GLU A 244 0.97 -0.42 22.18
N GLY A 245 2.17 -0.82 21.73
CA GLY A 245 3.40 -0.61 22.49
C GLY A 245 3.78 0.86 22.70
N LEU A 246 3.35 1.77 21.82
CA LEU A 246 3.51 3.21 22.03
C LEU A 246 2.58 3.73 23.13
N ARG A 247 1.33 3.27 23.16
CA ARG A 247 0.35 3.67 24.18
C ARG A 247 0.72 3.17 25.57
N GLU A 248 1.28 1.97 25.66
CA GLU A 248 1.82 1.43 26.91
C GLU A 248 2.98 2.30 27.44
N ALA A 249 3.91 2.69 26.56
CA ALA A 249 5.02 3.55 26.93
C ALA A 249 4.60 4.98 27.34
N GLU A 250 3.57 5.54 26.69
CA GLU A 250 2.98 6.84 27.06
C GLU A 250 2.30 6.77 28.44
N GLY A 251 1.53 5.71 28.71
CA GLY A 251 0.89 5.51 30.01
C GLY A 251 1.89 5.31 31.15
N GLU A 252 3.00 4.61 30.92
CA GLU A 252 4.08 4.48 31.91
C GLU A 252 4.77 5.83 32.20
N ALA A 253 4.97 6.65 31.16
CA ALA A 253 5.58 7.98 31.32
C ALA A 253 4.69 8.93 32.14
N GLU A 254 3.38 8.96 31.88
CA GLU A 254 2.43 9.79 32.65
C GLU A 254 2.32 9.33 34.11
N GLY A 255 2.23 8.02 34.37
CA GLY A 255 2.15 7.48 35.73
C GLY A 255 3.41 7.75 36.58
N SER A 256 4.58 7.87 35.95
CA SER A 256 5.83 8.20 36.65
C SER A 256 5.98 9.68 37.03
N GLY A 257 5.19 10.57 36.42
CA GLY A 257 5.25 12.02 36.66
C GLY A 257 4.50 12.50 37.91
N GLU A 258 3.50 11.75 38.39
CA GLU A 258 2.65 12.18 39.51
C GLU A 258 3.22 11.83 40.91
N GLU A 259 4.17 10.89 41.03
CA GLU A 259 4.69 10.47 42.34
C GLU A 259 5.73 11.42 42.98
N PHE A 260 6.19 12.47 42.28
CA PHE A 260 7.22 13.39 42.81
C PHE A 260 6.69 14.74 43.34
N GLY A 261 5.37 14.92 43.41
CA GLY A 261 4.73 16.19 43.79
C GLY A 261 4.15 16.29 45.21
N GLY A 262 4.14 15.21 45.99
CA GLY A 262 3.47 15.15 47.31
C GLY A 262 4.44 15.15 48.48
N GLY A 263 5.10 16.27 48.78
CA GLY A 263 6.03 16.26 49.91
C GLY A 263 6.70 17.56 50.34
N LEU A 264 6.08 18.74 50.20
CA LEU A 264 6.52 19.96 50.90
C LEU A 264 5.32 20.90 51.20
N GLU A 265 4.39 20.46 52.06
CA GLU A 265 3.60 21.40 52.87
C GLU A 265 4.41 21.74 54.13
N GLY A 266 5.11 22.86 54.07
CA GLY A 266 5.91 23.41 55.15
C GLY A 266 5.82 24.93 55.21
N ASN A 267 4.73 25.38 55.84
CA ASN A 267 4.58 26.58 56.66
C ASN A 267 5.55 27.76 56.46
N GLY A 268 5.03 28.94 56.09
CA GLY A 268 5.79 30.18 56.09
C GLY A 268 4.99 31.42 55.68
N GLU A 269 4.25 31.98 56.63
CA GLU A 269 3.73 33.35 56.59
C GLU A 269 4.85 34.37 56.34
N GLY A 270 4.58 35.41 55.54
CA GLY A 270 5.51 36.52 55.35
C GLY A 270 5.08 37.48 54.25
N ALA A 271 4.27 38.45 54.64
CA ALA A 271 3.89 39.63 53.86
C ALA A 271 5.12 40.42 53.37
N VAL A 272 5.05 41.08 52.21
CA VAL A 272 5.42 42.49 52.00
C VAL A 272 4.83 42.99 50.68
N ASP A 273 4.14 44.13 50.82
CA ASP A 273 3.51 45.02 49.85
C ASP A 273 4.55 45.83 49.05
N GLY A 274 4.21 46.29 47.84
CA GLY A 274 5.07 47.20 47.07
C GLY A 274 4.86 47.25 45.54
N ARG A 275 3.80 47.94 45.10
CA ARG A 275 3.72 48.63 43.78
C ARG A 275 4.48 49.98 43.84
N PRO A 276 4.58 50.79 42.76
CA PRO A 276 4.78 50.54 41.31
C PRO A 276 5.96 51.41 40.75
N SER A 277 6.28 51.31 39.45
CA SER A 277 6.57 52.45 38.53
C SER A 277 7.38 52.01 37.30
N ASP A 278 6.74 52.15 36.13
CA ASP A 278 7.20 52.79 34.88
C ASP A 278 8.70 52.73 34.50
N GLU A 279 9.02 52.15 33.34
CA GLU A 279 9.88 52.83 32.36
C GLU A 279 9.72 52.26 30.94
N GLU A 280 9.37 53.16 30.02
CA GLU A 280 9.43 53.02 28.56
C GLU A 280 10.86 52.75 28.08
N THR A 281 11.04 51.93 27.04
CA THR A 281 12.01 52.28 25.98
C THR A 281 11.69 51.60 24.65
N VAL A 282 11.50 52.48 23.66
CA VAL A 282 11.34 52.28 22.22
C VAL A 282 12.71 52.00 21.57
N VAL A 283 12.83 51.00 20.69
CA VAL A 283 13.73 50.96 19.50
C VAL A 283 13.17 49.88 18.54
N ASP A 284 12.41 50.25 17.50
CA ASP A 284 12.82 50.46 16.10
C ASP A 284 13.52 49.26 15.43
N GLY A 285 12.80 48.59 14.53
CA GLY A 285 13.25 47.42 13.78
C GLY A 285 12.78 47.53 12.33
N GLY A 286 13.66 48.10 11.50
CA GLY A 286 13.43 48.39 10.08
C GLY A 286 13.07 47.16 9.24
N GLN A 287 12.04 47.34 8.42
CA GLN A 287 11.62 46.42 7.38
C GLN A 287 12.33 46.82 6.08
N GLU A 288 13.38 46.10 5.71
CA GLU A 288 14.08 46.29 4.44
C GLU A 288 13.35 45.51 3.34
N SER A 289 12.74 46.24 2.42
CA SER A 289 12.19 45.74 1.17
C SER A 289 13.32 45.58 0.15
N SER A 290 13.66 44.34 -0.21
CA SER A 290 14.43 44.07 -1.41
C SER A 290 13.52 43.48 -2.48
N ASP A 291 13.07 44.38 -3.36
CA ASP A 291 12.62 44.06 -4.70
C ASP A 291 13.73 43.30 -5.44
N LEU A 292 13.41 42.12 -5.96
CA LEU A 292 14.24 41.43 -6.94
C LEU A 292 13.43 41.18 -8.21
N ASP A 293 13.65 42.14 -9.10
CA ASP A 293 13.47 42.12 -10.54
C ASP A 293 14.03 40.83 -11.17
N VAL A 294 13.19 40.09 -11.90
CA VAL A 294 13.66 39.08 -12.87
C VAL A 294 12.98 39.36 -14.19
N GLY A 295 13.75 40.04 -15.03
CA GLY A 295 13.39 40.44 -16.36
C GLY A 295 13.19 39.29 -17.34
N ALA A 296 12.50 39.69 -18.41
CA ALA A 296 12.21 38.94 -19.60
C ALA A 296 13.46 38.32 -20.27
N GLY A 297 13.26 37.12 -20.81
CA GLY A 297 14.22 36.46 -21.70
C GLY A 297 13.51 35.54 -22.67
N GLY A 298 12.89 36.11 -23.71
CA GLY A 298 12.46 35.35 -24.87
C GLY A 298 13.66 34.86 -25.69
N LYS A 299 13.53 33.69 -26.32
CA LYS A 299 14.22 33.30 -27.56
C LYS A 299 13.62 32.01 -28.14
N LYS A 300 13.00 32.19 -29.30
CA LYS A 300 12.88 31.31 -30.49
C LYS A 300 12.22 29.94 -30.35
#